data_AF-A0A7S4QIF7-F1
#
_entry.id   AF-A0A7S4QIF7-F1
#
_cell.length_a   1.000
_cell.length_b   1.000
_cell.length_c   1.000
_cell.angle_alpha   90.00
_cell.angle_beta   90.00
_cell.angle_gamma   90.00
#
_symmetry.space_group_name_H-M   'P 1'
#
loop_
_entity.id
_entity.type
_entity.pdbx_description
1 polymer ?
#
loop_
_entity_poly.entity_id
_entity_poly.type
_entity_poly.pdbx_seq_one_letter_code
_entity_poly.pdbx_strand_id
1 'polypeptide(L)'
;AEGMGSSCSRCRPGASPCLRFGPSPQQSAMSFSYSPTFFQHFPKYHAPHLKHGEEAKDPLDELKPKCLSSCHSWLFEYNECVTRISHRTDGKGDCKGQFEELTQCQDHCIAHELFAHIK
;
A
#
# COMPACT_ATOMS: atom_id res chain seq x y z
N ALA A 1 -31.72 -7.37 -26.56
CA ALA A 1 -32.06 -8.27 -25.44
C ALA A 1 -30.78 -8.46 -24.65
N GLU A 2 -30.64 -7.78 -23.50
CA GLU A 2 -30.86 -8.40 -22.17
C GLU A 2 -29.78 -9.47 -21.92
N GLY A 3 -28.88 -9.36 -20.95
CA GLY A 3 -29.07 -8.85 -19.59
C GLY A 3 -28.88 -10.03 -18.62
N MET A 4 -28.14 -9.78 -17.52
CA MET A 4 -28.05 -10.61 -16.31
C MET A 4 -27.33 -11.97 -16.42
N GLY A 5 -26.56 -12.45 -15.44
CA GLY A 5 -26.23 -11.98 -14.09
C GLY A 5 -25.10 -12.88 -13.57
N SER A 6 -24.09 -12.33 -12.88
CA SER A 6 -24.03 -12.35 -11.41
C SER A 6 -24.42 -13.69 -10.78
N SER A 7 -23.45 -14.43 -10.25
CA SER A 7 -23.10 -14.33 -8.82
C SER A 7 -22.34 -15.56 -8.32
N CYS A 8 -21.42 -15.25 -7.42
CA CYS A 8 -20.55 -16.14 -6.66
C CYS A 8 -21.32 -16.78 -5.50
N SER A 9 -21.10 -18.08 -5.23
CA SER A 9 -21.10 -18.68 -3.89
C SER A 9 -20.80 -20.19 -3.99
N ARG A 10 -19.64 -20.67 -3.49
CA ARG A 10 -19.46 -21.37 -2.20
C ARG A 10 -20.44 -22.56 -2.02
N CYS A 11 -20.01 -23.79 -1.77
CA CYS A 11 -19.19 -24.29 -0.64
C CYS A 11 -18.81 -25.78 -0.92
N ARG A 12 -17.58 -26.25 -0.59
CA ARG A 12 -17.20 -27.19 0.51
C ARG A 12 -17.87 -28.61 0.45
N PRO A 13 -17.46 -29.58 1.28
CA PRO A 13 -16.13 -30.13 1.57
C PRO A 13 -16.13 -31.67 1.42
N GLY A 14 -14.99 -32.26 1.03
CA GLY A 14 -14.69 -33.67 1.31
C GLY A 14 -14.99 -34.69 0.19
N ALA A 15 -14.01 -35.61 0.03
CA ALA A 15 -14.05 -36.89 -0.69
C ALA A 15 -14.15 -36.77 -2.22
N SER A 16 -13.19 -37.20 -3.05
CA SER A 16 -12.56 -38.53 -3.17
C SER A 16 -11.56 -38.50 -4.36
N PRO A 17 -10.87 -39.59 -4.78
CA PRO A 17 -10.58 -40.86 -4.10
C PRO A 17 -9.09 -41.23 -4.10
N CYS A 18 -8.77 -42.16 -3.20
CA CYS A 18 -7.52 -42.91 -3.12
C CYS A 18 -7.06 -43.49 -4.46
N LEU A 19 -5.79 -43.29 -4.83
CA LEU A 19 -5.13 -44.14 -5.82
C LEU A 19 -3.81 -44.70 -5.25
N ARG A 20 -3.99 -45.91 -4.71
CA ARG A 20 -3.12 -47.10 -4.74
C ARG A 20 -1.64 -46.94 -4.39
N PHE A 21 -1.34 -47.53 -3.23
CA PHE A 21 -0.02 -48.06 -2.84
C PHE A 21 0.53 -49.05 -3.87
N GLY A 22 1.79 -48.84 -4.26
CA GLY A 22 2.71 -49.86 -4.78
C GLY A 22 4.07 -49.67 -4.08
N PRO A 23 4.79 -50.74 -3.71
CA PRO A 23 5.95 -50.64 -2.84
C PRO A 23 7.24 -50.42 -3.64
N SER A 24 8.02 -49.39 -3.32
CA SER A 24 9.44 -49.35 -3.65
C SER A 24 10.24 -48.88 -2.42
N PRO A 25 11.34 -49.58 -2.07
CA PRO A 25 12.13 -49.24 -0.91
C PRO A 25 13.10 -48.14 -1.33
N GLN A 26 12.79 -46.90 -1.01
CA GLN A 26 13.78 -45.83 -1.09
C GLN A 26 13.92 -45.18 0.27
N GLN A 27 15.11 -45.43 0.83
CA GLN A 27 15.64 -44.88 2.05
C GLN A 27 15.33 -43.38 2.11
N SER A 28 14.42 -42.99 3.01
CA SER A 28 14.18 -41.58 3.31
C SER A 28 15.32 -41.09 4.20
N ALA A 29 16.46 -40.77 3.58
CA ALA A 29 17.38 -39.81 4.15
C ALA A 29 16.79 -38.43 3.84
N MET A 30 16.13 -37.87 4.86
CA MET A 30 15.40 -36.61 4.83
C MET A 30 16.25 -35.50 4.21
N SER A 31 15.91 -35.06 3.00
CA SER A 31 16.31 -33.74 2.52
C SER A 31 15.45 -32.72 3.27
N PHE A 32 15.78 -32.43 4.53
CA PHE A 32 15.24 -31.24 5.16
C PHE A 32 15.77 -30.06 4.33
N SER A 33 14.87 -29.43 3.56
CA SER A 33 15.18 -28.21 2.82
C SER A 33 15.77 -27.23 3.83
N TYR A 34 17.06 -26.91 3.67
CA TYR A 34 17.72 -25.88 4.46
C TYR A 34 17.06 -24.55 4.15
N SER A 35 15.99 -24.23 4.87
CA SER A 35 15.38 -22.91 4.85
C SER A 35 16.18 -22.05 5.84
N PRO A 36 16.90 -21.03 5.37
CA PRO A 36 17.82 -20.24 6.21
C PRO A 36 17.09 -19.42 7.29
N THR A 37 15.76 -19.44 7.28
CA THR A 37 14.88 -18.72 8.20
C THR A 37 14.78 -19.35 9.60
N PHE A 38 15.23 -20.60 9.81
CA PHE A 38 15.08 -21.26 11.12
C PHE A 38 16.16 -20.85 12.15
N PHE A 39 17.35 -20.40 11.71
CA PHE A 39 18.45 -20.04 12.63
C PHE A 39 18.91 -18.57 12.53
N GLN A 40 18.32 -17.76 11.65
CA GLN A 40 18.65 -16.35 11.55
C GLN A 40 17.75 -15.52 12.47
N HIS A 41 18.18 -15.36 13.73
CA HIS A 41 17.58 -14.37 14.60
C HIS A 41 18.02 -12.98 14.11
N PHE A 42 17.20 -12.32 13.29
CA PHE A 42 17.48 -10.96 12.85
C PHE A 42 17.43 -10.03 14.07
N PRO A 43 18.54 -9.38 14.46
CA PRO A 43 18.50 -8.43 15.56
C PRO A 43 17.51 -7.32 15.23
N LYS A 44 16.62 -7.04 16.17
CA LYS A 44 15.64 -5.96 16.04
C LYS A 44 16.41 -4.65 15.93
N TYR A 45 16.32 -3.98 14.79
CA TYR A 45 17.03 -2.73 14.55
C TYR A 45 16.55 -1.68 15.56
N HIS A 46 17.41 -1.31 16.50
CA HIS A 46 17.19 -0.20 17.41
C HIS A 46 18.11 0.92 16.96
N ALA A 47 17.55 1.91 16.26
CA ALA A 47 18.27 3.10 15.85
C ALA A 47 18.86 3.80 17.09
N PRO A 48 20.20 3.87 17.26
CA PRO A 48 20.83 4.35 18.51
C PRO A 48 20.57 5.83 18.84
N HIS A 49 19.93 6.58 17.95
CA HIS A 49 19.71 8.02 18.06
C HIS A 49 18.29 8.41 18.51
N LEU A 50 17.34 7.46 18.58
CA LEU A 50 16.01 7.75 19.10
C LEU A 50 15.91 7.31 20.56
N LYS A 51 15.71 8.28 21.46
CA LYS A 51 15.28 7.95 22.82
C LYS A 51 13.94 7.22 22.74
N HIS A 52 13.74 6.19 23.56
CA HIS A 52 12.49 5.45 23.61
C HIS A 52 11.29 6.40 23.81
N GLY A 53 10.52 6.63 22.75
CA GLY A 53 9.32 7.47 22.74
C GLY A 53 9.38 8.74 21.88
N GLU A 54 10.54 9.12 21.36
CA GLU A 54 10.67 10.25 20.43
C GLU A 54 10.92 9.71 19.03
N GLU A 55 9.83 9.38 18.32
CA GLU A 55 9.85 9.00 16.91
C GLU A 55 10.35 10.19 16.08
N ALA A 56 11.30 9.95 15.18
CA ALA A 56 11.91 10.98 14.38
C ALA A 56 10.81 11.48 13.44
N LYS A 57 10.28 12.67 13.70
CA LYS A 57 9.20 13.23 12.89
C LYS A 57 9.69 13.42 11.48
N ASP A 58 8.90 12.94 10.51
CA ASP A 58 9.20 13.15 9.11
C ASP A 58 9.15 14.65 8.80
N PRO A 59 10.23 15.24 8.24
CA PRO A 59 10.23 16.65 7.87
C PRO A 59 9.16 16.97 6.82
N LEU A 60 8.68 15.95 6.10
CA LEU A 60 7.57 16.05 5.16
C LEU A 60 6.31 16.65 5.78
N ASP A 61 5.98 16.31 7.03
CA ASP A 61 4.73 16.76 7.64
C ASP A 61 4.73 18.25 7.98
N GLU A 62 5.91 18.83 8.19
CA GLU A 62 6.07 20.27 8.39
C GLU A 62 6.09 21.05 7.06
N LEU A 63 6.56 20.42 5.97
CA LEU A 63 6.68 21.04 4.66
C LEU A 63 5.36 21.02 3.88
N LYS A 64 4.55 19.96 4.02
CA LYS A 64 3.23 19.85 3.38
C LYS A 64 2.35 21.10 3.55
N PRO A 65 2.08 21.63 4.75
CA PRO A 65 1.19 22.79 4.92
C PRO A 65 1.78 24.08 4.32
N LYS A 66 3.10 24.24 4.33
CA LYS A 66 3.77 25.39 3.70
C LYS A 66 3.54 25.37 2.19
N CYS A 67 3.78 24.23 1.54
CA CYS A 67 3.59 24.07 0.11
C CYS A 67 2.12 24.15 -0.34
N LEU A 68 1.16 23.76 0.50
CA LEU A 68 -0.27 23.92 0.20
C LEU A 68 -0.69 25.38 -0.02
N SER A 69 -0.07 26.33 0.69
CA SER A 69 -0.34 27.77 0.48
C SER A 69 0.11 28.27 -0.90
N SER A 70 1.23 27.73 -1.41
CA SER A 70 1.73 28.06 -2.75
C SER A 70 0.85 27.48 -3.85
N CYS A 71 0.29 26.28 -3.62
CA CYS A 71 -0.54 25.54 -4.58
C CYS A 71 -2.05 25.75 -4.39
N HIS A 72 -2.47 26.89 -3.81
CA HIS A 72 -3.87 27.13 -3.44
C HIS A 72 -4.86 27.05 -4.62
N SER A 73 -4.43 27.44 -5.83
CA SER A 73 -5.27 27.41 -7.03
C SER A 73 -5.69 25.99 -7.39
N TRP A 74 -4.74 25.05 -7.40
CA TRP A 74 -4.99 23.64 -7.68
C TRP A 74 -5.79 22.97 -6.56
N LEU A 75 -5.60 23.42 -5.32
CA LEU A 75 -6.35 22.96 -4.16
C LEU A 75 -7.84 23.34 -4.29
N PHE A 76 -8.12 24.56 -4.75
CA PHE A 76 -9.49 25.02 -4.99
C PHE A 76 -10.21 24.16 -6.05
N GLU A 77 -9.58 23.96 -7.21
CA GLU A 77 -10.11 23.12 -8.29
C GLU A 77 -10.37 21.67 -7.86
N TYR A 78 -9.45 21.10 -7.07
CA TYR A 78 -9.62 19.76 -6.50
C TYR A 78 -10.83 19.71 -5.55
N ASN A 79 -10.98 20.70 -4.66
CA ASN A 79 -12.10 20.78 -3.73
C ASN A 79 -13.45 20.96 -4.44
N GLU A 80 -13.50 21.75 -5.52
CA GLU A 80 -14.70 21.88 -6.35
C GLU A 80 -15.07 20.54 -7.00
N CYS A 81 -14.07 19.80 -7.52
CA CYS A 81 -14.28 18.46 -8.06
C CYS A 81 -14.82 17.49 -7.00
N VAL A 82 -14.23 17.47 -5.80
CA VAL A 82 -14.66 16.61 -4.69
C VAL A 82 -16.09 16.94 -4.27
N THR A 83 -16.41 18.22 -4.16
CA THR A 83 -17.77 18.70 -3.83
C THR A 83 -18.76 18.22 -4.89
N ARG A 84 -18.44 18.40 -6.18
CA ARG A 84 -19.28 17.94 -7.29
C ARG A 84 -19.52 16.43 -7.24
N ILE A 85 -18.49 15.62 -7.00
CA ILE A 85 -18.64 14.16 -6.91
C ILE A 85 -19.43 13.75 -5.68
N SER A 86 -19.24 14.43 -4.54
CA SER A 86 -19.98 14.14 -3.30
C SER A 86 -21.50 14.30 -3.47
N HIS A 87 -21.93 15.21 -4.34
CA HIS A 87 -23.34 15.42 -4.66
C HIS A 87 -23.88 14.43 -5.69
N ARG A 88 -23.04 13.65 -6.38
CA ARG A 88 -23.49 12.64 -7.35
C ARG A 88 -23.82 11.32 -6.65
N THR A 89 -25.03 10.82 -6.89
CA THR A 89 -25.49 9.50 -6.43
C THR A 89 -25.04 8.34 -7.34
N ASP A 90 -24.47 8.65 -8.51
CA ASP A 90 -24.18 7.67 -9.56
C ASP A 90 -22.92 6.83 -9.29
N GLY A 91 -22.12 7.18 -8.27
CA GLY A 91 -20.87 6.50 -7.92
C GLY A 91 -19.83 6.51 -9.05
N LYS A 92 -20.02 7.35 -10.07
CA LYS A 92 -19.20 7.44 -11.28
C LYS A 92 -18.62 8.85 -11.40
N GLY A 93 -17.29 8.93 -11.42
CA GLY A 93 -16.52 10.16 -11.53
C GLY A 93 -15.27 10.08 -10.68
N ASP A 94 -14.15 10.57 -11.21
CA ASP A 94 -12.86 10.61 -10.54
C ASP A 94 -12.32 12.04 -10.54
N CYS A 95 -11.71 12.48 -9.43
CA CYS A 95 -10.94 13.73 -9.35
C CYS A 95 -9.45 13.51 -9.59
N LYS A 96 -9.06 12.38 -10.19
CA LYS A 96 -7.65 12.00 -10.37
C LYS A 96 -6.86 13.03 -11.18
N GLY A 97 -7.43 13.56 -12.27
CA GLY A 97 -6.76 14.60 -13.07
C GLY A 97 -6.43 15.86 -12.26
N GLN A 98 -7.40 16.38 -11.49
CA GLN A 98 -7.15 17.55 -10.63
C GLN A 98 -6.18 17.23 -9.48
N PHE A 99 -6.20 15.99 -8.99
CA PHE A 99 -5.28 15.54 -7.97
C PHE A 99 -3.84 15.47 -8.48
N GLU A 100 -3.62 14.97 -9.69
CA GLU A 100 -2.28 14.86 -10.32
C GLU A 100 -1.60 16.23 -10.42
N GLU A 101 -2.31 17.25 -10.92
CA GLU A 101 -1.80 18.63 -11.01
C GLU A 101 -1.49 19.24 -9.63
N LEU A 102 -2.35 18.99 -8.63
CA LEU A 102 -2.12 19.43 -7.25
C LEU A 102 -0.85 18.78 -6.67
N THR A 103 -0.69 17.47 -6.84
CA THR A 103 0.51 16.75 -6.37
C THR A 103 1.75 17.20 -7.13
N GLN A 104 1.66 17.48 -8.42
CA GLN A 104 2.82 17.97 -9.19
C GLN A 104 3.31 19.32 -8.68
N CYS A 105 2.39 20.25 -8.36
CA CYS A 105 2.74 21.51 -7.72
C CYS A 105 3.35 21.29 -6.32
N GLN A 106 2.74 20.42 -5.52
CA GLN A 106 3.21 20.13 -4.16
C GLN A 106 4.61 19.50 -4.17
N ASP A 107 4.85 18.52 -5.02
CA ASP A 107 6.13 17.82 -5.15
C ASP A 107 7.23 18.76 -5.65
N HIS A 108 6.92 19.66 -6.60
CA HIS A 108 7.86 20.68 -7.04
C HIS A 108 8.28 21.60 -5.89
N CYS A 109 7.35 22.02 -5.03
CA CYS A 109 7.66 22.82 -3.84
C CYS A 109 8.49 22.04 -2.81
N ILE A 110 8.06 20.82 -2.46
CA ILE A 110 8.71 19.99 -1.45
C ILE A 110 10.14 19.63 -1.88
N ALA A 111 10.38 19.34 -3.16
CA ALA A 111 11.70 18.97 -3.66
C ALA A 111 12.79 20.02 -3.39
N HIS A 112 12.43 21.31 -3.33
CA HIS A 112 13.38 22.38 -3.03
C HIS A 112 13.79 22.44 -1.56
N GLU A 113 12.90 22.09 -0.63
CA GLU A 113 13.14 22.23 0.81
C GLU A 113 13.52 20.90 1.48
N LEU A 114 13.04 19.77 0.96
CA LEU A 114 13.17 18.45 1.58
C LEU A 114 14.63 18.01 1.75
N PHE A 115 15.47 18.22 0.73
CA PHE A 115 16.88 17.85 0.79
C PHE A 115 17.71 18.74 1.72
N ALA A 116 17.20 19.88 2.17
CA ALA A 116 17.86 20.68 3.20
C ALA A 116 17.65 20.11 4.61
N HIS A 117 16.55 19.36 4.83
CA HIS A 117 16.19 18.79 6.13
C HIS A 117 16.68 17.35 6.32
N ILE A 118 16.98 16.63 5.24
CA ILE A 118 17.52 15.27 5.27
C ILE A 118 19.06 15.34 5.28
N LYS A 119 19.68 14.72 6.29
CA LYS A 119 21.13 14.65 6.47
C LYS A 119 21.63 13.22 6.35
#